data_AF-A0A6M0IFQ6-F1
#
_entry.id   AF-A0A6M0IFQ6-F1
#
_cell.length_a   1.000
_cell.length_b   1.000
_cell.length_c   1.000
_cell.angle_alpha   90.00
_cell.angle_beta   90.00
_cell.angle_gamma   90.00
#
_symmetry.space_group_name_H-M   'P 1'
#
loop_
_entity.id
_entity.type
_entity.pdbx_description
1 polymer ?
#
loop_
_entity_poly.entity_id
_entity_poly.type
_entity_poly.pdbx_seq_one_letter_code
_entity_poly.pdbx_strand_id
1 'polypeptide(L)'
;MKWLNWLLEDKPGPVGKLQVDASEDQDQPPPNKWMVWIAILLGIVCWEGGLLWVFAEGLSLTGSQWLLKLGGLSLYVWVSYRVSAKPDFANLGWWGGLLDNPFRSSDNVNRWLLYLQWLLVPGKLMAYSFVMGWVIFEHVTRRLNP
;
A
#
# COMPACT_ATOMS: atom_id res chain seq x y z
N MET A 1 -14.30 -34.69 -10.65
CA MET A 1 -14.52 -34.15 -9.30
C MET A 1 -15.01 -32.71 -9.43
N LYS A 2 -16.32 -32.44 -9.28
CA LYS A 2 -16.92 -31.11 -9.53
C LYS A 2 -16.43 -30.00 -8.59
N TRP A 3 -15.91 -30.35 -7.41
CA TRP A 3 -15.40 -29.37 -6.44
C TRP A 3 -13.99 -28.84 -6.79
N LEU A 4 -13.20 -29.57 -7.60
CA LEU A 4 -11.93 -29.06 -8.13
C LEU A 4 -12.16 -28.07 -9.26
N ASN A 5 -13.20 -28.25 -10.09
CA ASN A 5 -13.62 -27.27 -11.10
C ASN A 5 -14.19 -25.97 -10.48
N TRP A 6 -14.57 -25.99 -9.20
CA TRP A 6 -14.91 -24.78 -8.45
C TRP A 6 -13.66 -23.96 -8.07
N LEU A 7 -12.52 -24.64 -7.86
CA LEU A 7 -11.23 -24.01 -7.52
C LEU A 7 -10.42 -23.62 -8.78
N LEU A 8 -10.54 -24.43 -9.84
CA LEU A 8 -9.90 -24.27 -11.15
C LEU A 8 -10.97 -24.04 -12.21
N GLU A 9 -11.28 -22.77 -12.47
CA GLU A 9 -12.03 -22.34 -13.64
C GLU A 9 -11.29 -22.85 -14.90
N ASP A 10 -11.96 -23.57 -15.82
CA ASP A 10 -11.30 -24.21 -16.99
C ASP A 10 -10.55 -23.19 -17.87
N LYS A 11 -10.94 -21.91 -17.82
CA LYS A 11 -10.21 -20.77 -18.38
C LYS A 11 -10.32 -19.57 -17.41
N PRO A 12 -9.34 -19.33 -16.53
CA PRO A 12 -9.38 -18.18 -15.65
C PRO A 12 -9.35 -16.89 -16.48
N GLY A 13 -10.14 -15.89 -16.08
CA GLY A 13 -10.02 -14.54 -16.61
C GLY A 13 -8.66 -13.92 -16.23
N PRO A 14 -8.31 -12.75 -16.77
CA PRO A 14 -7.04 -12.11 -16.46
C PRO A 14 -6.99 -11.76 -14.97
N VAL A 15 -5.80 -11.95 -14.39
CA VAL A 15 -5.52 -11.79 -12.96
C VAL A 15 -4.41 -10.77 -12.79
N GLY A 16 -4.58 -9.90 -11.79
CA GLY A 16 -3.59 -8.95 -11.35
C GLY A 16 -2.32 -9.62 -10.83
N LYS A 17 -1.32 -8.80 -10.54
CA LYS A 17 0.01 -9.29 -10.11
C LYS A 17 0.42 -8.66 -8.78
N LEU A 18 1.03 -9.48 -7.94
CA LEU A 18 1.82 -9.03 -6.79
C LEU A 18 3.26 -8.88 -7.27
N GLN A 19 3.85 -7.71 -7.03
CA GLN A 19 5.23 -7.40 -7.42
C GLN A 19 5.99 -6.89 -6.20
N VAL A 20 7.22 -7.35 -6.05
CA VAL A 20 8.18 -6.82 -5.07
C VAL A 20 9.14 -5.92 -5.83
N ASP A 21 9.35 -4.71 -5.34
CA ASP A 21 10.15 -3.67 -6.00
C ASP A 21 9.72 -3.47 -7.45
N ALA A 22 8.41 -3.28 -7.64
CA ALA A 22 7.82 -3.03 -8.94
C ALA A 22 8.55 -1.89 -9.64
N SER A 23 9.21 -2.18 -10.75
CA SER A 23 9.85 -1.17 -11.59
C SER A 23 8.82 -0.10 -11.93
N GLU A 24 9.15 1.17 -11.71
CA GLU A 24 8.37 2.26 -12.28
C GLU A 24 8.34 2.07 -13.79
N ASP A 25 7.13 1.95 -14.34
CA ASP A 25 6.93 1.86 -15.79
C ASP A 25 7.49 3.18 -16.38
N GLN A 26 8.63 3.10 -17.07
CA GLN A 26 9.40 4.27 -17.54
C GLN A 26 8.60 5.20 -18.46
N ASP A 27 7.49 4.71 -19.01
CA ASP A 27 6.60 5.43 -19.92
C ASP A 27 5.52 6.26 -19.21
N GLN A 28 5.45 6.26 -17.88
CA GLN A 28 4.47 7.07 -17.16
C GLN A 28 4.88 8.56 -17.12
N PRO A 29 3.98 9.49 -17.48
CA PRO A 29 4.27 10.90 -17.40
C PRO A 29 4.53 11.29 -15.93
N PRO A 30 5.46 12.23 -15.66
CA PRO A 30 5.78 12.64 -14.31
C PRO A 30 4.51 13.19 -13.62
N PRO A 31 4.29 12.88 -12.34
CA PRO A 31 3.12 13.35 -11.62
C PRO A 31 3.13 14.88 -11.52
N ASN A 32 1.93 15.46 -11.59
CA ASN A 32 1.78 16.90 -11.41
C ASN A 32 2.26 17.32 -10.01
N LYS A 33 2.94 18.47 -9.91
CA LYS A 33 3.52 18.96 -8.64
C LYS A 33 2.51 19.04 -7.48
N TRP A 34 1.25 19.38 -7.76
CA TRP A 34 0.20 19.45 -6.74
C TRP A 34 -0.15 18.07 -6.17
N MET A 35 -0.10 17.00 -6.98
CA MET A 35 -0.36 15.63 -6.52
C MET A 35 0.73 15.16 -5.57
N VAL A 36 1.99 15.54 -5.82
CA VAL A 36 3.11 15.27 -4.92
C VAL A 36 2.85 15.87 -3.53
N TRP A 37 2.43 17.13 -3.47
CA TRP A 37 2.11 17.77 -2.19
C TRP A 37 0.93 17.11 -1.48
N ILE A 38 -0.11 16.71 -2.20
CA ILE A 38 -1.23 15.96 -1.61
C ILE A 38 -0.74 14.61 -1.06
N ALA A 39 0.08 13.88 -1.81
CA ALA A 39 0.63 12.60 -1.36
C ALA A 39 1.49 12.76 -0.08
N ILE A 40 2.29 13.83 -0.01
CA ILE A 40 3.06 14.16 1.20
C ILE A 40 2.11 14.45 2.38
N LEU A 41 1.09 15.30 2.19
CA LEU A 41 0.13 15.64 3.25
C LEU A 41 -0.63 14.41 3.74
N LEU A 42 -1.11 13.56 2.83
CA LEU A 42 -1.77 12.30 3.19
C LEU A 42 -0.81 11.36 3.92
N GLY A 43 0.45 11.28 3.48
CA GLY A 43 1.48 10.50 4.17
C GLY A 43 1.74 10.98 5.60
N ILE A 44 1.75 12.31 5.82
CA ILE A 44 1.85 12.89 7.17
C ILE A 44 0.63 12.51 8.02
N VAL A 45 -0.58 12.64 7.48
CA VAL A 45 -1.81 12.22 8.19
C VAL A 45 -1.77 10.73 8.55
N CYS A 46 -1.27 9.87 7.63
CA CYS A 46 -1.06 8.47 7.91
C CYS A 46 -0.04 8.27 9.04
N TRP A 47 1.11 8.96 9.01
CA TRP A 47 2.11 8.92 10.09
C TRP A 47 1.53 9.31 11.45
N GLU A 48 0.78 10.41 11.52
CA GLU A 48 0.10 10.85 12.74
C GLU A 48 -0.84 9.76 13.25
N GLY A 49 -1.69 9.18 12.38
CA GLY A 49 -2.58 8.09 12.77
C GLY A 49 -1.83 6.84 13.25
N GLY A 50 -0.73 6.48 12.57
CA GLY A 50 0.11 5.35 12.96
C GLY A 50 0.80 5.57 14.31
N LEU A 51 1.36 6.76 14.53
CA LEU A 51 2.00 7.13 15.79
C LEU A 51 0.97 7.25 16.92
N LEU A 52 -0.21 7.81 16.67
CA LEU A 52 -1.30 7.83 17.64
C LEU A 52 -1.71 6.41 18.04
N TRP A 53 -1.82 5.47 17.10
CA TRP A 53 -2.11 4.06 17.42
C TRP A 53 -0.99 3.39 18.21
N VAL A 54 0.26 3.71 17.89
CA VAL A 54 1.40 3.27 18.69
C VAL A 54 1.26 3.83 20.10
N PHE A 55 1.10 5.15 20.23
CA PHE A 55 1.10 5.97 21.45
C PHE A 55 -0.20 6.02 22.27
N ALA A 56 -1.26 5.37 21.80
CA ALA A 56 -2.61 5.47 22.36
C ALA A 56 -2.70 5.08 23.84
N GLU A 57 -1.99 4.03 24.26
CA GLU A 57 -2.03 3.55 25.65
C GLU A 57 -1.01 4.22 26.57
N GLY A 58 -0.22 5.18 26.06
CA GLY A 58 0.67 6.03 26.86
C GLY A 58 1.62 5.28 27.80
N LEU A 59 1.74 5.71 29.06
CA LEU A 59 2.66 5.07 30.03
C LEU A 59 2.19 3.71 30.57
N SER A 60 1.01 3.23 30.17
CA SER A 60 0.45 1.98 30.69
C SER A 60 1.10 0.72 30.12
N LEU A 61 1.75 0.83 28.95
CA LEU A 61 2.46 -0.28 28.32
C LEU A 61 3.91 -0.36 28.76
N THR A 62 4.41 -1.58 28.92
CA THR A 62 5.82 -1.85 29.18
C THR A 62 6.67 -1.42 27.98
N GLY A 63 7.93 -1.00 28.21
CA GLY A 63 8.83 -0.59 27.12
C GLY A 63 8.98 -1.62 25.99
N SER A 64 8.89 -2.92 26.29
CA SER A 64 8.90 -3.98 25.27
C SER A 64 7.69 -3.93 24.33
N GLN A 65 6.51 -3.55 24.84
CA GLN A 65 5.29 -3.43 24.03
C GLN A 65 5.37 -2.21 23.10
N TRP A 66 5.95 -1.10 23.58
CA TRP A 66 6.27 0.07 22.74
C TRP A 66 7.16 -0.31 21.56
N LEU A 67 8.24 -1.05 21.84
CA LEU A 67 9.17 -1.51 20.82
C LEU A 67 8.51 -2.45 19.81
N LEU A 68 7.63 -3.35 20.26
CA LEU A 68 6.89 -4.23 19.37
C LEU A 68 5.94 -3.46 18.44
N LYS A 69 5.22 -2.45 18.98
CA LYS A 69 4.33 -1.61 18.17
C LYS A 69 5.08 -0.76 17.16
N LEU A 70 6.17 -0.10 17.58
CA LEU A 70 7.04 0.68 16.70
C LEU A 70 7.70 -0.21 15.63
N GLY A 71 8.20 -1.37 16.03
CA GLY A 71 8.78 -2.36 15.11
C GLY A 71 7.75 -2.87 14.11
N GLY A 72 6.53 -3.15 14.56
CA GLY A 72 5.41 -3.54 13.69
C GLY A 72 5.03 -2.46 12.69
N LEU A 73 4.90 -1.20 13.13
CA LEU A 73 4.64 -0.07 12.23
C LEU A 73 5.77 0.12 11.22
N SER A 74 7.02 0.05 11.66
CA SER A 74 8.20 0.19 10.80
C SER A 74 8.27 -0.94 9.76
N LEU A 75 8.02 -2.18 10.18
CA LEU A 75 7.95 -3.33 9.28
C LEU A 75 6.81 -3.18 8.28
N TYR A 76 5.64 -2.71 8.73
CA TYR A 76 4.49 -2.44 7.86
C TYR A 76 4.82 -1.40 6.78
N VAL A 77 5.43 -0.27 7.15
CA VAL A 77 5.85 0.77 6.19
C VAL A 77 6.87 0.21 5.21
N TRP A 78 7.85 -0.56 5.68
CA TRP A 78 8.88 -1.17 4.84
C TRP A 78 8.32 -2.21 3.86
N VAL A 79 7.44 -3.10 4.31
CA VAL A 79 6.75 -4.08 3.43
C VAL A 79 5.88 -3.34 2.43
N SER A 80 5.13 -2.33 2.88
CA SER A 80 4.26 -1.54 2.00
C SER A 80 5.04 -0.80 0.93
N TYR A 81 6.23 -0.28 1.25
CA TYR A 81 7.09 0.37 0.28
C TYR A 81 7.54 -0.59 -0.83
N ARG A 82 7.90 -1.84 -0.49
CA ARG A 82 8.41 -2.82 -1.45
C ARG A 82 7.33 -3.57 -2.21
N VAL A 83 6.21 -3.88 -1.56
CA VAL A 83 5.18 -4.73 -2.14
C VAL A 83 4.15 -3.88 -2.86
N SER A 84 3.84 -4.24 -4.10
CA SER A 84 2.81 -3.61 -4.91
C SER A 84 1.81 -4.66 -5.38
N ALA A 85 0.55 -4.48 -5.00
CA ALA A 85 -0.57 -5.23 -5.55
C ALA A 85 -1.18 -4.41 -6.70
N LYS A 86 -1.12 -4.94 -7.92
CA LYS A 86 -1.79 -4.39 -9.10
C LYS A 86 -2.95 -5.33 -9.47
N PRO A 87 -4.18 -5.16 -8.93
CA PRO A 87 -5.34 -5.94 -9.33
C PRO A 87 -5.72 -5.62 -10.78
N ASP A 88 -6.30 -6.60 -11.48
CA ASP A 88 -6.88 -6.34 -12.80
C ASP A 88 -8.33 -5.87 -12.65
N PHE A 89 -8.55 -4.57 -12.88
CA PHE A 89 -9.87 -3.94 -12.77
C PHE A 89 -10.85 -4.36 -13.86
N ALA A 90 -10.39 -4.99 -14.96
CA ALA A 90 -11.27 -5.53 -15.99
C ALA A 90 -12.03 -6.78 -15.52
N ASN A 91 -11.62 -7.39 -14.40
CA ASN A 91 -12.16 -8.65 -13.91
C ASN A 91 -12.34 -8.63 -12.37
N LEU A 92 -13.09 -7.65 -11.87
CA LEU A 92 -13.48 -7.48 -10.46
C LEU A 92 -14.98 -7.80 -10.20
N GLY A 93 -15.64 -8.57 -11.07
CA GLY A 93 -17.07 -8.87 -10.88
C GLY A 93 -17.99 -7.67 -11.18
N TRP A 94 -19.20 -7.67 -10.62
CA TRP A 94 -20.20 -6.63 -10.89
C TRP A 94 -19.98 -5.41 -9.99
N TRP A 95 -20.27 -4.21 -10.52
CA TRP A 95 -20.04 -2.93 -9.81
C TRP A 95 -18.58 -2.70 -9.37
N GLY A 96 -17.61 -3.24 -10.12
CA GLY A 96 -16.18 -3.01 -9.86
C GLY A 96 -15.64 -3.65 -8.58
N GLY A 97 -16.24 -4.76 -8.10
CA GLY A 97 -15.78 -5.48 -6.90
C GLY A 97 -16.85 -5.65 -5.82
N LEU A 98 -17.95 -4.91 -5.90
CA LEU A 98 -18.95 -4.82 -4.83
C LEU A 98 -19.94 -5.99 -4.81
N LEU A 99 -20.23 -6.60 -5.97
CA LEU A 99 -21.14 -7.73 -6.06
C LEU A 99 -20.43 -8.93 -6.67
N ASP A 100 -20.49 -10.04 -5.94
CA ASP A 100 -19.75 -11.25 -6.29
C ASP A 100 -20.33 -11.94 -7.53
N ASN A 101 -19.45 -12.44 -8.40
CA ASN A 101 -19.86 -13.42 -9.39
C ASN A 101 -19.49 -14.82 -8.86
N PRO A 102 -20.44 -15.57 -8.27
CA PRO A 102 -20.16 -16.77 -7.48
C PRO A 102 -19.56 -17.95 -8.28
N PHE A 103 -19.36 -17.77 -9.59
CA PHE A 103 -18.86 -18.78 -10.51
C PHE A 103 -17.44 -18.51 -11.03
N ARG A 104 -16.74 -17.47 -10.54
CA ARG A 104 -15.44 -17.03 -11.09
C ARG A 104 -14.31 -16.94 -10.05
N SER A 105 -13.44 -17.93 -9.98
CA SER A 105 -12.29 -17.96 -9.05
C SER A 105 -11.27 -16.82 -9.31
N SER A 106 -11.13 -16.41 -10.58
CA SER A 106 -10.26 -15.29 -10.99
C SER A 106 -10.69 -13.93 -10.41
N ASP A 107 -11.97 -13.72 -10.14
CA ASP A 107 -12.52 -12.51 -9.52
C ASP A 107 -12.10 -12.39 -8.05
N ASN A 108 -12.17 -13.50 -7.29
CA ASN A 108 -11.75 -13.53 -5.89
C ASN A 108 -10.29 -13.13 -5.70
N VAL A 109 -9.41 -13.56 -6.60
CA VAL A 109 -7.98 -13.21 -6.54
C VAL A 109 -7.78 -11.71 -6.80
N ASN A 110 -8.45 -11.14 -7.80
CA ASN A 110 -8.37 -9.70 -8.08
C ASN A 110 -8.92 -8.85 -6.92
N ARG A 111 -9.99 -9.31 -6.27
CA ARG A 111 -10.56 -8.62 -5.11
C ARG A 111 -9.68 -8.72 -3.87
N TRP A 112 -9.04 -9.87 -3.66
CA TRP A 112 -8.03 -10.02 -2.62
C TRP A 112 -6.82 -9.10 -2.86
N LEU A 113 -6.36 -8.99 -4.12
CA LEU A 113 -5.32 -8.04 -4.51
C LEU A 113 -5.76 -6.58 -4.31
N LEU A 114 -7.04 -6.26 -4.56
CA LEU A 114 -7.59 -4.94 -4.28
C LEU A 114 -7.54 -4.62 -2.78
N TYR A 115 -8.01 -5.53 -1.91
CA TYR A 115 -7.91 -5.34 -0.46
C TYR A 115 -6.47 -5.20 0.02
N LEU A 116 -5.57 -6.01 -0.54
CA LEU A 116 -4.14 -5.90 -0.25
C LEU A 116 -3.60 -4.54 -0.71
N GLN A 117 -4.01 -4.03 -1.87
CA GLN A 117 -3.63 -2.70 -2.33
C GLN A 117 -4.11 -1.62 -1.36
N TRP A 118 -5.38 -1.65 -0.95
CA TRP A 118 -5.94 -0.72 0.04
C TRP A 118 -5.20 -0.79 1.38
N LEU A 119 -4.79 -1.99 1.81
CA LEU A 119 -4.00 -2.19 3.02
C LEU A 119 -2.58 -1.62 2.90
N LEU A 120 -1.94 -1.70 1.72
CA LEU A 120 -0.56 -1.24 1.52
C LEU A 120 -0.44 0.26 1.24
N VAL A 121 -1.50 0.89 0.69
CA VAL A 121 -1.49 2.32 0.32
C VAL A 121 -1.09 3.26 1.47
N PRO A 122 -1.64 3.14 2.70
CA PRO A 122 -1.24 4.00 3.81
C PRO A 122 0.26 3.90 4.12
N GLY A 123 0.81 2.69 4.17
CA GLY A 123 2.24 2.47 4.39
C GLY A 123 3.11 3.03 3.25
N LYS A 124 2.64 2.97 2.00
CA LYS A 124 3.33 3.61 0.87
C LYS A 124 3.36 5.13 0.98
N LEU A 125 2.23 5.73 1.36
CA LEU A 125 2.15 7.18 1.57
C LEU A 125 3.07 7.64 2.69
N MET A 126 3.14 6.88 3.80
CA MET A 126 4.09 7.12 4.89
C MET A 126 5.55 7.06 4.41
N ALA A 127 5.92 6.02 3.66
CA ALA A 127 7.27 5.89 3.11
C ALA A 127 7.60 7.04 2.15
N TYR A 128 6.66 7.39 1.26
CA TYR A 128 6.81 8.47 0.30
C TYR A 128 7.01 9.82 0.97
N SER A 129 6.18 10.17 1.98
CA SER A 129 6.33 11.43 2.70
C SER A 129 7.65 11.51 3.45
N PHE A 130 8.14 10.39 4.00
CA PHE A 130 9.43 10.32 4.66
C PHE A 130 10.59 10.58 3.69
N VAL A 131 10.61 9.88 2.55
CA VAL A 131 11.65 10.06 1.52
C VAL A 131 11.62 11.48 0.96
N MET A 132 10.45 12.01 0.63
CA MET A 132 10.32 13.38 0.13
C MET A 132 10.75 14.42 1.17
N GLY A 133 10.39 14.20 2.45
CA GLY A 133 10.85 15.03 3.56
C GLY A 133 12.37 15.05 3.66
N TRP A 134 13.02 13.88 3.52
CA TRP A 134 14.47 13.77 3.50
C TRP A 134 15.10 14.52 2.32
N VAL A 135 14.58 14.36 1.11
CA VAL A 135 15.06 15.07 -0.09
C VAL A 135 14.94 16.59 0.06
N ILE A 136 13.81 17.07 0.59
CA ILE A 136 13.59 18.50 0.85
C ILE A 136 14.59 19.00 1.90
N PHE A 137 14.79 18.24 2.98
CA PHE A 137 15.74 18.58 4.04
C PHE A 137 17.18 18.67 3.51
N GLU A 138 17.63 17.69 2.72
CA GLU A 138 18.94 17.74 2.07
C GLU A 138 19.08 18.96 1.15
N HIS A 139 18.03 19.28 0.39
CA HIS A 139 18.07 20.45 -0.49
C HIS A 139 18.19 21.76 0.29
N VAL A 140 17.47 21.89 1.41
CA VAL A 140 17.51 23.07 2.27
C VAL A 140 18.86 23.21 2.97
N THR A 141 19.37 22.13 3.56
CA THR A 141 20.67 22.14 4.29
C THR A 141 21.85 22.49 3.37
N ARG A 142 21.89 21.94 2.15
CA ARG A 142 22.92 22.30 1.16
C ARG A 142 22.87 23.76 0.73
N ARG A 143 21.71 24.42 0.77
CA ARG A 143 21.61 25.86 0.49
C ARG A 143 22.04 26.74 1.65
N LEU A 144 21.91 26.24 2.89
CA LEU A 144 22.25 27.00 4.09
C LEU A 144 23.74 26.94 4.44
N ASN A 145 24.45 25.89 4.02
CA ASN A 145 25.92 25.76 4.10
C ASN A 145 26.53 25.73 2.68
N PRO A 146 26.71 26.90 2.02
CA PRO A 146 27.35 26.97 0.70
C PRO A 146 28.85 26.62 0.73
#